data_AF-A0A7V8Z9Q6-F1
#
_entry.id   AF-A0A7V8Z9Q6-F1
#
_cell.length_a   1.000
_cell.length_b   1.000
_cell.length_c   1.000
_cell.angle_alpha   90.00
_cell.angle_beta   90.00
_cell.angle_gamma   90.00
#
_symmetry.space_group_name_H-M   'P 1'
#
loop_
_entity.id
_entity.type
_entity.pdbx_description
1 polymer ?
#
loop_
_entity_poly.entity_id
_entity_poly.type
_entity_poly.pdbx_seq_one_letter_code
_entity_poly.pdbx_strand_id
1 'polypeptide(L)' 'MREGATTPSEIVQSVYTDVPAKAHPMAERAVLAHLTKLERDGYVRRISDNAYAPDVAASE' A
#
# COMPACT_ATOMS: atom_id res chain seq x y z
N MET A 1 -1.24 11.00 -15.45
CA MET A 1 -0.85 10.63 -14.08
C MET A 1 -0.66 9.12 -14.08
N ARG A 2 0.41 8.56 -13.53
CA ARG A 2 0.51 7.09 -13.41
C ARG A 2 -0.45 6.65 -12.30
N GLU A 3 -1.67 6.29 -12.68
CA GLU A 3 -2.56 5.46 -11.87
C GLU A 3 -1.78 4.21 -11.47
N GLY A 4 -1.38 4.08 -10.21
CA GLY A 4 -0.68 2.88 -9.76
C GLY A 4 0.26 3.07 -8.59
N ALA A 5 0.81 4.26 -8.36
CA ALA A 5 1.56 4.54 -7.14
C ALA A 5 0.60 4.93 -6.02
N THR A 6 0.64 4.22 -4.88
CA THR A 6 -0.15 4.55 -3.70
C THR A 6 0.70 4.50 -2.43
N THR A 7 0.32 5.33 -1.46
CA THR A 7 0.91 5.37 -0.13
C THR A 7 0.07 4.56 0.87
N PRO A 8 0.67 4.03 1.95
CA PRO A 8 -0.09 3.36 3.02
C PRO A 8 -1.24 4.21 3.56
N SER A 9 -1.06 5.52 3.70
CA SER A 9 -2.09 6.45 4.19
C SER A 9 -3.26 6.58 3.22
N GLU A 10 -3.00 6.67 1.91
CA GLU A 10 -4.05 6.69 0.87
C GLU A 10 -4.83 5.36 0.83
N ILE A 11 -4.13 4.23 0.95
CA ILE A 11 -4.77 2.91 1.07
C ILE A 11 -5.67 2.90 2.32
N VAL A 12 -5.19 3.42 3.45
CA VAL A 12 -5.99 3.43 4.68
C VAL A 12 -7.24 4.28 4.53
N GLN A 13 -7.12 5.47 3.93
CA GLN A 13 -8.27 6.33 3.67
C GLN A 13 -9.30 5.70 2.73
N SER A 14 -8.84 4.92 1.74
CA SER A 14 -9.72 4.24 0.79
C SER A 14 -10.36 2.96 1.35
N VAL A 15 -9.65 2.19 2.18
CA VAL A 15 -10.07 0.85 2.63
C VAL A 15 -10.77 0.91 4.00
N TYR A 16 -10.30 1.78 4.89
CA TYR A 16 -10.82 1.91 6.26
C TYR A 16 -11.78 3.09 6.38
N THR A 17 -12.80 3.13 5.53
CA THR A 17 -13.85 4.17 5.52
C THR A 17 -14.68 4.17 6.80
N ASP A 18 -14.84 3.00 7.44
CA ASP A 18 -15.69 2.81 8.62
C ASP A 18 -14.91 2.80 9.95
N VAL A 19 -13.62 3.13 9.91
CA VAL A 19 -12.77 3.15 11.12
C VAL A 19 -12.51 4.58 11.56
N PRO A 20 -12.71 4.92 12.85
CA PRO A 20 -12.40 6.25 13.36
C PRO A 20 -10.95 6.64 13.08
N ALA A 21 -10.71 7.90 12.69
CA ALA A 21 -9.39 8.42 12.35
C ALA A 21 -8.31 8.15 13.43
N LYS A 22 -8.74 8.02 14.69
CA LYS A 22 -7.91 7.68 15.86
C LYS A 22 -7.18 6.34 15.72
N ALA A 23 -7.75 5.40 14.95
CA ALA A 23 -7.20 4.07 14.73
C ALA A 23 -6.44 3.94 13.40
N HIS A 24 -6.45 4.97 12.55
CA HIS A 24 -5.69 5.00 11.29
C HIS A 24 -4.19 4.74 11.47
N PRO A 25 -3.50 5.23 12.53
CA PRO A 25 -2.08 4.92 12.72
C PRO A 25 -1.78 3.43 12.90
N MET A 26 -2.70 2.66 13.50
CA MET A 26 -2.56 1.22 13.62
C MET A 26 -2.86 0.52 12.28
N ALA A 27 -3.87 1.01 11.55
CA ALA A 27 -4.20 0.51 10.22
C ALA A 27 -3.05 0.74 9.23
N GLU A 28 -2.39 1.90 9.26
CA GLU A 28 -1.23 2.21 8.41
C GLU A 28 -0.07 1.24 8.65
N ARG A 29 0.22 0.92 9.92
CA ARG A 29 1.25 -0.08 10.27
C ARG A 29 0.90 -1.46 9.74
N ALA A 30 -0.38 -1.85 9.83
CA ALA A 30 -0.84 -3.11 9.26
C ALA A 30 -0.65 -3.10 7.73
N VAL A 31 -1.10 -2.05 7.04
CA VAL A 31 -0.93 -1.91 5.58
C VAL A 31 0.53 -1.98 5.18
N LEU A 32 1.43 -1.30 5.90
CA LEU A 32 2.88 -1.33 5.61
C LEU A 32 3.48 -2.75 5.76
N ALA A 33 3.05 -3.51 6.77
CA ALA A 33 3.47 -4.90 6.92
C ALA A 33 3.00 -5.78 5.74
N HIS A 34 1.78 -5.57 5.25
CA HIS A 34 1.25 -6.29 4.09
C HIS A 34 1.99 -5.90 2.80
N LEU A 35 2.23 -4.61 2.58
CA LEU A 35 2.99 -4.14 1.40
C LEU A 35 4.42 -4.67 1.40
N THR A 36 5.08 -4.72 2.56
CA THR A 36 6.42 -5.34 2.70
C THR A 36 6.40 -6.82 2.33
N LYS A 37 5.34 -7.55 2.70
CA LYS A 37 5.16 -8.94 2.28
C LYS A 37 4.95 -9.05 0.77
N LEU A 38 4.02 -8.27 0.21
CA LEU A 38 3.72 -8.27 -1.22
C LEU A 38 4.94 -7.87 -2.07
N GLU A 39 5.80 -7.00 -1.56
CA GLU A 39 7.06 -6.63 -2.20
C GLU A 39 8.02 -7.83 -2.28
N ARG A 40 8.17 -8.57 -1.18
CA ARG A 40 8.99 -9.80 -1.15
C ARG A 40 8.44 -10.88 -2.06
N ASP A 41 7.12 -10.98 -2.15
CA ASP A 41 6.42 -11.96 -2.99
C ASP A 41 6.39 -11.53 -4.47
N GLY A 42 6.89 -10.33 -4.81
CA GLY A 42 6.99 -9.83 -6.19
C GLY A 42 5.68 -9.30 -6.78
N TYR A 43 4.66 -9.04 -5.97
CA TYR A 43 3.38 -8.50 -6.44
C TYR A 43 3.36 -6.97 -6.52
N VAL A 44 4.16 -6.30 -5.71
CA VAL A 44 4.32 -4.85 -5.71
C VAL A 44 5.79 -4.49 -5.68
N ARG A 45 6.11 -3.27 -6.07
CA ARG A 45 7.44 -2.69 -6.01
C ARG A 45 7.40 -1.40 -5.24
N ARG A 46 8.33 -1.22 -4.30
CA ARG A 46 8.54 0.05 -3.65
C ARG A 46 9.24 1.02 -4.60
N ILE A 47 8.59 2.16 -4.87
CA ILE A 47 9.08 3.19 -5.80
C ILE A 47 9.78 4.33 -5.04
N SER A 48 9.42 4.53 -3.77
CA SER A 48 10.02 5.51 -2.85
C SER A 48 9.77 5.05 -1.42
N ASP A 49 10.35 5.73 -0.42
CA ASP A 49 10.28 5.29 0.99
C ASP A 49 8.88 5.04 1.53
N ASN A 50 7.85 5.67 0.95
CA ASN A 50 6.46 5.48 1.36
C ASN A 50 5.48 5.25 0.20
N ALA A 51 5.96 4.83 -0.97
CA ALA A 51 5.12 4.66 -2.17
C ALA A 51 5.37 3.31 -2.85
N TYR A 52 4.30 2.63 -3.22
CA TYR A 52 4.31 1.31 -3.85
C TYR A 52 3.51 1.33 -5.16
N ALA A 53 3.96 0.57 -6.15
CA ALA A 53 3.18 0.28 -7.37
C ALA A 53 3.03 -1.23 -7.57
N PRO A 54 1.97 -1.69 -8.26
CA PRO A 54 1.89 -3.07 -8.71
C PRO A 54 3.09 -3.42 -9.60
N ASP A 55 3.67 -4.60 -9.38
CA ASP A 55 4.72 -5.12 -10.25
C ASP A 55 4.05 -5.73 -11.50
N VAL A 56 3.77 -4.86 -12.48
CA VAL A 56 3.12 -5.22 -13.75
C VAL A 56 4.02 -6.05 -14.68
N ALA A 57 5.20 -6.50 -14.22
CA ALA A 57 6.06 -7.40 -14.97
C ALA A 57 5.65 -8.89 -14.81
N ALA A 58 4.69 -9.21 -13.93
CA ALA A 58 4.19 -10.58 -13.69
C ALA A 58 2.97 -10.96 -14.56
N SER A 59 2.80 -10.34 -15.74
CA SER A 59 1.73 -10.69 -16.69
C SER A 59 2.27 -10.72 -18.12
N GLU A 60 3.15 -11.68 -18.40
CA GLU A 60 3.43 -12.23 -19.73
C GLU A 60 3.53 -13.76 -19.64
#